data_AF-R5LJ64-F1
#
_entry.id   AF-R5LJ64-F1
#
_cell.length_a   1.000
_cell.length_b   1.000
_cell.length_c   1.000
_cell.angle_alpha   90.00
_cell.angle_beta   90.00
_cell.angle_gamma   90.00
#
_symmetry.space_group_name_H-M   'P 1'
#
loop_
_entity.id
_entity.type
_entity.pdbx_description
1 polymer ?
#
loop_
_entity_poly.entity_id
_entity_poly.type
_entity_poly.pdbx_seq_one_letter_code
_entity_poly.pdbx_strand_id
1 'polypeptide(L)'
;MTRFENKLCPVCRRPFTENDDIVVCPVCGTPHHRACYNEKGGCGVEEWHASGFVWEGRLPGEEPEPSNGQEEQSGVDLSKHDDTEGQSGDYSDHRAEYPGGVPNGSFNACGPDGQPVDIQEFLDQINRQTMDDTRGEDGVSAKELSCYVGKSVMHYSQAFAAFRAPAAPGQKKRKVFFNLCAGLFTPVHQFYRKLDAAGVILVLLELAYYVPTLLSFAGSFSASVVGALQFAASGLYFAAKIALCMFGDYIYYRHCVKRIKQIRANYDDGNAPGYYEALNAKGSPSWLRAIISILAVYLLQAILLLYFVRMNSGMTGTMI
;
A
#
# COMPACT_ATOMS: atom_id res chain seq x y z
N MET A 1 22.62 25.63 -3.82
CA MET A 1 21.36 25.96 -3.15
C MET A 1 21.55 27.18 -2.27
N THR A 2 20.86 28.27 -2.58
CA THR A 2 20.82 29.45 -1.70
C THR A 2 19.78 29.21 -0.61
N ARG A 3 19.98 29.74 0.62
CA ARG A 3 19.05 29.55 1.75
C ARG A 3 17.61 30.09 1.52
N PHE A 4 17.38 30.75 0.38
CA PHE A 4 16.12 31.39 0.03
C PHE A 4 15.45 30.75 -1.19
N GLU A 5 16.02 29.69 -1.75
CA GLU A 5 15.49 29.02 -2.93
C GLU A 5 14.04 28.58 -2.71
N ASN A 6 13.18 28.82 -3.71
CA ASN A 6 11.73 28.59 -3.66
C ASN A 6 10.95 29.41 -2.61
N LYS A 7 11.58 30.33 -1.87
CA LYS A 7 10.88 31.31 -1.02
C LYS A 7 10.41 32.51 -1.85
N LEU A 8 9.35 33.18 -1.42
CA LEU A 8 8.73 34.26 -2.19
C LEU A 8 9.29 35.64 -1.83
N CYS A 9 9.51 36.49 -2.83
CA CYS A 9 9.79 37.90 -2.61
C CYS A 9 8.52 38.64 -2.13
N PRO A 10 8.56 39.46 -1.06
CA PRO A 10 7.38 40.15 -0.54
C PRO A 10 6.83 41.25 -1.46
N VAL A 11 7.63 41.72 -2.43
CA VAL A 11 7.22 42.79 -3.36
C VAL A 11 6.58 42.19 -4.62
N CYS A 12 7.27 41.27 -5.30
CA CYS A 12 6.80 40.74 -6.59
C CYS A 12 6.15 39.36 -6.51
N ARG A 13 6.16 38.70 -5.34
CA ARG A 13 5.60 37.36 -5.08
C ARG A 13 6.14 36.24 -5.99
N ARG A 14 7.29 36.44 -6.64
CA ARG A 14 7.97 35.39 -7.41
C ARG A 14 8.95 34.62 -6.50
N PRO A 15 9.11 33.30 -6.71
CA PRO A 15 10.08 32.50 -5.97
C PRO A 15 11.52 32.92 -6.34
N PHE A 16 12.43 32.83 -5.38
CA PHE A 16 13.86 33.01 -5.63
C PHE A 16 14.46 31.78 -6.31
N THR A 17 15.35 32.04 -7.25
CA THR A 17 16.18 31.05 -7.95
C THR A 17 17.66 31.22 -7.57
N GLU A 18 18.49 30.22 -7.85
CA GLU A 18 19.93 30.29 -7.55
C GLU A 18 20.67 31.44 -8.24
N ASN A 19 20.11 31.98 -9.34
CA ASN A 19 20.71 33.07 -10.13
C ASN A 19 20.20 34.47 -9.75
N ASP A 20 19.30 34.57 -8.76
CA ASP A 20 18.73 35.86 -8.36
C ASP A 20 19.66 36.65 -7.43
N ASP A 21 19.77 37.96 -7.66
CA ASP A 21 20.47 38.88 -6.76
C ASP A 21 19.55 39.28 -5.59
N ILE A 22 19.88 38.79 -4.39
CA ILE A 22 19.05 38.88 -3.20
C ILE A 22 19.63 39.89 -2.19
N VAL A 23 18.78 40.81 -1.73
CA VAL A 23 19.05 41.72 -0.61
C VAL A 23 18.19 41.31 0.57
N VAL A 24 18.81 41.24 1.75
CA VAL A 24 18.14 40.90 3.01
C VAL A 24 17.94 42.17 3.82
N CYS A 25 16.71 42.39 4.32
CA CYS A 25 16.43 43.55 5.16
C CYS A 25 17.22 43.47 6.48
N PRO A 26 17.96 44.51 6.89
CA PRO A 26 18.74 44.50 8.12
C PRO A 26 17.88 44.57 9.39
N VAL A 27 16.59 44.91 9.28
CA VAL A 27 15.67 45.02 10.42
C VAL A 27 15.00 43.70 10.75
N CYS A 28 14.40 43.02 9.76
CA CYS A 28 13.59 41.81 9.97
C CYS A 28 14.14 40.55 9.30
N GLY A 29 15.21 40.62 8.52
CA GLY A 29 15.80 39.44 7.85
C GLY A 29 15.05 38.93 6.61
N THR A 30 13.99 39.61 6.16
CA THR A 30 13.22 39.18 4.97
C THR A 30 14.03 39.33 3.67
N PRO A 31 14.11 38.31 2.80
CA PRO A 31 14.81 38.38 1.50
C PRO A 31 13.99 39.07 0.40
N HIS A 32 14.65 39.81 -0.47
CA HIS A 32 14.08 40.55 -1.59
C HIS A 32 14.95 40.44 -2.83
N HIS A 33 14.38 40.49 -4.05
CA HIS A 33 15.19 40.77 -5.24
C HIS A 33 15.76 42.18 -5.11
N ARG A 34 17.05 42.38 -5.42
CA ARG A 34 17.70 43.70 -5.32
C ARG A 34 16.92 44.79 -6.06
N ALA A 35 16.42 44.47 -7.25
CA ALA A 35 15.58 45.37 -8.04
C ALA A 35 14.31 45.78 -7.29
N CYS A 36 13.59 44.81 -6.69
CA CYS A 36 12.37 45.08 -5.94
C CYS A 36 12.60 45.87 -4.64
N TYR A 37 13.71 45.63 -3.96
CA TYR A 37 14.07 46.39 -2.75
C TYR A 37 14.34 47.86 -3.10
N ASN A 38 15.08 48.10 -4.18
CA ASN A 38 15.40 49.46 -4.65
C ASN A 38 14.16 50.17 -5.21
N GLU A 39 13.32 49.46 -5.96
CA GLU A 39 12.07 50.01 -6.52
C GLU A 39 11.08 50.43 -5.44
N LYS A 40 10.91 49.60 -4.38
CA LYS A 40 10.08 49.95 -3.23
C LYS A 40 10.73 51.03 -2.34
N GLY A 41 12.06 51.19 -2.42
CA GLY A 41 12.84 52.10 -1.57
C GLY A 41 13.11 51.56 -0.17
N GLY A 42 12.88 50.27 0.08
CA GLY A 42 12.97 49.67 1.42
C GLY A 42 12.34 48.29 1.52
N CYS A 43 12.07 47.87 2.76
CA CYS A 43 11.56 46.54 3.05
C CYS A 43 10.11 46.33 2.54
N GLY A 44 9.88 45.21 1.87
CA GLY A 44 8.58 44.70 1.42
C GLY A 44 7.55 44.57 2.54
N VAL A 45 7.99 44.34 3.77
CA VAL A 45 7.14 44.14 4.97
C VAL A 45 7.43 45.18 6.05
N GLU A 46 7.83 46.40 5.67
CA GLU A 46 8.23 47.46 6.61
C GLU A 46 7.18 47.78 7.69
N GLU A 47 5.89 47.71 7.34
CA GLU A 47 4.78 47.92 8.28
C GLU A 47 4.80 46.94 9.48
N TRP A 48 5.41 45.77 9.33
CA TRP A 48 5.53 44.74 10.36
C TRP A 48 6.74 44.93 11.28
N HIS A 49 7.62 45.88 10.98
CA HIS A 49 8.77 46.18 11.83
C HIS A 49 8.33 46.70 13.21
N ALA A 50 7.26 47.50 13.27
CA ALA A 50 6.73 48.03 14.53
C ALA A 50 6.21 46.93 15.47
N SER A 51 5.78 45.79 14.91
CA SER A 51 5.35 44.62 15.68
C SER A 51 6.50 43.69 16.10
N GLY A 52 7.76 44.01 15.74
CA GLY A 52 8.92 43.17 16.03
C GLY A 52 9.01 41.92 15.15
N PHE A 53 8.47 41.96 13.93
CA PHE A 53 8.49 40.83 13.01
C PHE A 53 9.92 40.43 12.61
N VAL A 54 10.19 39.13 12.70
CA VAL A 54 11.42 38.49 12.24
C VAL A 54 11.05 37.41 11.22
N TRP A 55 11.78 37.34 10.12
CA TRP A 55 11.49 36.41 9.04
C TRP A 55 11.98 35.00 9.36
N GLU A 56 11.02 34.08 9.47
CA GLU A 56 11.19 32.66 9.79
C GLU A 56 10.91 31.76 8.57
N GLY A 57 11.19 32.23 7.36
CA GLY A 57 10.99 31.44 6.14
C GLY A 57 9.62 31.58 5.47
N ARG A 58 8.76 32.49 5.94
CA ARG A 58 7.39 32.77 5.46
C ARG A 58 7.00 34.24 5.59
N LEU A 59 6.05 34.71 4.78
CA LEU A 59 5.57 36.09 4.83
C LEU A 59 4.38 36.26 5.80
N PRO A 60 4.17 37.48 6.36
CA PRO A 60 3.00 37.78 7.19
C PRO A 60 1.69 37.51 6.42
N GLY A 61 0.78 36.75 7.03
CA GLY A 61 -0.52 36.39 6.43
C GLY A 61 -0.55 35.09 5.61
N GLU A 62 0.57 34.37 5.48
CA GLU A 62 0.57 33.01 4.94
C GLU A 62 0.17 32.01 6.05
N GLU A 63 -0.91 31.25 5.80
CA GLU A 63 -1.34 30.13 6.64
C GLU A 63 -0.24 29.04 6.65
N PRO A 64 -0.02 28.35 7.78
CA PRO A 64 0.99 27.31 7.86
C PRO A 64 0.59 26.11 6.99
N GLU A 65 1.38 25.84 5.94
CA GLU A 65 1.46 24.50 5.36
C GLU A 65 1.89 23.50 6.46
N PRO A 66 1.35 22.27 6.49
CA PRO A 66 1.68 21.28 7.52
C PRO A 66 3.19 21.07 7.58
N SER A 67 3.76 21.28 8.78
CA SER A 67 5.19 21.54 8.99
C SER A 67 6.10 20.43 8.47
N ASN A 68 6.80 20.71 7.38
CA ASN A 68 8.11 20.12 7.09
C ASN A 68 9.14 21.05 7.76
N GLY A 69 9.56 20.69 8.97
CA GLY A 69 10.32 21.56 9.86
C GLY A 69 11.74 21.83 9.35
N GLN A 70 12.02 23.08 9.01
CA GLN A 70 13.36 23.63 8.87
C GLN A 70 13.35 25.07 9.35
N GLU A 71 13.94 25.32 10.51
CA GLU A 71 14.49 26.63 10.87
C GLU A 71 15.90 26.43 11.42
N GLU A 72 16.87 27.05 10.73
CA GLU A 72 18.24 27.24 11.15
C GLU A 72 18.36 28.42 12.13
N GLN A 73 19.29 28.28 13.08
CA GLN A 73 20.23 29.26 13.65
C GLN A 73 20.36 29.04 15.17
N SER A 74 21.52 29.08 15.81
CA SER A 74 22.85 29.57 15.42
C SER A 74 23.83 29.21 16.53
N GLY A 75 25.07 28.85 16.17
CA GLY A 75 26.29 29.07 16.94
C GLY A 75 26.50 28.22 18.20
N VAL A 76 27.56 27.41 18.23
CA VAL A 76 28.81 27.70 18.95
C VAL A 76 29.83 26.59 18.65
N ASP A 77 30.89 27.02 17.97
CA ASP A 77 32.32 26.72 18.17
C ASP A 77 32.81 25.36 18.69
N LEU A 78 33.59 24.72 17.80
CA LEU A 78 34.83 23.98 18.01
C LEU A 78 34.93 22.97 19.18
N SER A 79 35.16 21.70 18.85
CA SER A 79 36.55 21.19 18.74
C SER A 79 36.65 19.67 18.47
N LYS A 80 37.57 19.36 17.55
CA LYS A 80 38.57 18.26 17.60
C LYS A 80 38.26 16.83 17.11
N HIS A 81 38.96 16.53 16.00
CA HIS A 81 39.71 15.31 15.61
C HIS A 81 39.16 14.56 14.39
N ASP A 82 39.67 14.82 13.17
CA ASP A 82 40.94 14.44 12.48
C ASP A 82 41.01 12.97 11.99
N ASP A 83 41.09 12.88 10.66
CA ASP A 83 41.78 11.91 9.77
C ASP A 83 41.31 10.44 9.73
N THR A 84 41.14 9.74 8.61
CA THR A 84 41.79 9.83 7.28
C THR A 84 40.97 9.08 6.19
N GLU A 85 41.24 9.41 4.93
CA GLU A 85 40.53 9.12 3.67
C GLU A 85 40.52 7.65 3.16
N GLY A 86 39.49 7.30 2.38
CA GLY A 86 39.43 6.11 1.52
C GLY A 86 38.14 6.03 0.67
N GLN A 87 38.26 6.31 -0.62
CA GLN A 87 37.23 6.63 -1.61
C GLN A 87 36.46 5.40 -2.17
N SER A 88 35.11 5.44 -2.20
CA SER A 88 34.23 5.00 -3.33
C SER A 88 32.76 4.75 -2.91
N GLY A 89 31.82 5.22 -3.74
CA GLY A 89 30.45 4.68 -3.83
C GLY A 89 29.36 5.42 -3.06
N ASP A 90 28.77 6.43 -3.69
CA ASP A 90 27.63 7.23 -3.24
C ASP A 90 26.35 6.39 -3.04
N TYR A 91 26.13 5.93 -1.81
CA TYR A 91 24.81 5.73 -1.22
C TYR A 91 24.74 6.66 -0.03
N SER A 92 24.17 7.87 -0.19
CA SER A 92 23.96 8.78 0.93
C SER A 92 22.90 8.18 1.87
N ASP A 93 23.42 7.52 2.90
CA ASP A 93 22.80 7.10 4.15
C ASP A 93 21.99 8.25 4.76
N HIS A 94 20.66 8.23 4.56
CA HIS A 94 19.75 9.04 5.36
C HIS A 94 19.63 8.41 6.77
N ARG A 95 20.73 8.47 7.54
CA ARG A 95 20.68 8.23 8.97
C ARG A 95 19.97 9.43 9.61
N ALA A 96 18.74 9.20 10.09
CA ALA A 96 18.02 10.20 10.88
C ALA A 96 18.75 10.42 12.20
N GLU A 97 19.37 11.58 12.38
CA GLU A 97 19.95 11.99 13.66
C GLU A 97 18.79 12.39 14.60
N TYR A 98 18.48 11.53 15.57
CA TYR A 98 17.51 11.83 16.63
C TYR A 98 18.10 12.83 17.64
N PRO A 99 17.29 13.68 18.28
CA PRO A 99 17.79 14.64 19.27
C PRO A 99 18.43 13.90 20.46
N GLY A 100 19.71 14.16 20.70
CA GLY A 100 20.43 13.68 21.88
C GLY A 100 19.84 14.29 23.14
N GLY A 101 19.23 13.44 23.97
CA GLY A 101 18.58 13.86 25.22
C GLY A 101 17.48 12.92 25.71
N VAL A 102 17.03 11.98 24.88
CA VAL A 102 16.38 10.77 25.40
C VAL A 102 17.48 9.82 25.89
N PRO A 103 17.47 9.34 27.14
CA PRO A 103 18.38 8.27 27.56
C PRO A 103 18.18 7.14 26.57
N ASN A 104 19.23 6.81 25.79
CA ASN A 104 19.23 5.93 24.63
C ASN A 104 18.10 4.92 24.77
N GLY A 105 16.93 5.33 24.25
CA GLY A 105 15.69 4.67 24.59
C GLY A 105 15.71 3.49 23.69
N SER A 106 16.40 2.43 24.12
CA SER A 106 16.42 1.17 23.42
C SER A 106 14.97 0.90 23.10
N PHE A 107 14.59 1.07 21.83
CA PHE A 107 13.37 0.51 21.34
C PHE A 107 13.65 -0.97 21.39
N ASN A 108 13.50 -1.54 22.59
CA ASN A 108 13.43 -2.96 22.82
C ASN A 108 12.08 -3.37 22.23
N ALA A 109 11.99 -3.33 20.90
CA ALA A 109 11.20 -4.32 20.21
C ALA A 109 11.82 -5.64 20.61
N CYS A 110 11.25 -6.23 21.66
CA CYS A 110 11.49 -7.61 21.98
C CYS A 110 10.86 -8.40 20.84
N GLY A 111 11.66 -9.22 20.14
CA GLY A 111 11.09 -10.26 19.29
C GLY A 111 10.17 -11.17 20.13
N PRO A 112 9.42 -12.08 19.50
CA PRO A 112 8.60 -13.06 20.22
C PRO A 112 9.37 -13.84 21.30
N ASP A 113 10.69 -13.93 21.15
CA ASP A 113 11.63 -14.63 22.02
C ASP A 113 12.35 -13.72 23.06
N GLY A 114 11.90 -12.46 23.22
CA GLY A 114 12.46 -11.53 24.21
C GLY A 114 13.81 -10.91 23.82
N GLN A 115 14.36 -11.24 22.65
CA GLN A 115 15.63 -10.70 22.16
C GLN A 115 15.46 -9.30 21.58
N PRO A 116 16.43 -8.39 21.76
CA PRO A 116 16.42 -7.09 21.10
C PRO A 116 16.47 -7.30 19.58
N VAL A 117 15.49 -6.73 18.87
CA VAL A 117 15.48 -6.76 17.41
C VAL A 117 16.56 -5.81 16.89
N ASP A 118 17.48 -6.34 16.09
CA ASP A 118 18.41 -5.52 15.32
C ASP A 118 17.62 -4.79 14.22
N ILE A 119 17.52 -3.46 14.38
CA ILE A 119 16.78 -2.59 13.47
C ILE A 119 17.38 -2.65 12.06
N GLN A 120 18.71 -2.76 11.94
CA GLN A 120 19.36 -2.80 10.64
C GLN A 120 19.03 -4.09 9.89
N GLU A 121 19.13 -5.24 10.57
CA GLU A 121 18.77 -6.54 9.97
C GLU A 121 17.28 -6.59 9.59
N PHE A 122 16.41 -5.96 10.38
CA PHE A 122 14.98 -5.86 10.05
C PHE A 122 14.73 -5.04 8.77
N LEU A 123 15.39 -3.89 8.64
CA LEU A 123 15.28 -3.05 7.43
C LEU A 123 15.85 -3.76 6.21
N ASP A 124 17.00 -4.42 6.35
CA ASP A 124 17.62 -5.23 5.30
C ASP A 124 16.70 -6.38 4.87
N GLN A 125 16.05 -7.04 5.82
CA GLN A 125 15.06 -8.08 5.54
C GLN A 125 13.87 -7.52 4.73
N ILE A 126 13.32 -6.38 5.11
CA ILE A 126 12.24 -5.73 4.36
C ILE A 126 12.70 -5.37 2.95
N ASN A 127 13.90 -4.81 2.82
CA ASN A 127 14.49 -4.42 1.54
C ASN A 127 14.61 -5.65 0.62
N ARG A 128 15.19 -6.76 1.10
CA ARG A 128 15.26 -8.03 0.36
C ARG A 128 13.89 -8.57 -0.05
N GLN A 129 12.87 -8.39 0.79
CA GLN A 129 11.52 -8.88 0.50
C GLN A 129 10.75 -8.00 -0.48
N THR A 130 11.12 -6.73 -0.66
CA THR A 130 10.30 -5.75 -1.38
C THR A 130 10.98 -5.03 -2.54
N MET A 131 12.29 -4.84 -2.50
CA MET A 131 13.05 -4.04 -3.47
C MET A 131 14.14 -4.82 -4.19
N ASP A 132 14.41 -6.06 -3.76
CA ASP A 132 15.36 -6.95 -4.46
C ASP A 132 14.92 -7.20 -5.90
N ASP A 133 15.74 -6.76 -6.85
CA ASP A 133 15.52 -6.88 -8.29
C ASP A 133 16.12 -8.16 -8.88
N THR A 134 16.78 -8.98 -8.05
CA THR A 134 17.27 -10.28 -8.50
C THR A 134 16.11 -11.24 -8.74
N ARG A 135 16.15 -11.95 -9.87
CA ARG A 135 15.11 -12.91 -10.23
C ARG A 135 15.30 -14.21 -9.46
N GLY A 136 14.24 -14.64 -8.77
CA GLY A 136 14.22 -15.93 -8.08
C GLY A 136 14.07 -17.12 -9.04
N GLU A 137 14.02 -18.33 -8.47
CA GLU A 137 13.78 -19.58 -9.22
C GLU A 137 12.43 -19.57 -9.97
N ASP A 138 11.47 -18.80 -9.49
CA ASP A 138 10.18 -18.56 -10.13
C ASP A 138 10.26 -17.60 -11.32
N GLY A 139 11.43 -17.01 -11.58
CA GLY A 139 11.72 -16.15 -12.73
C GLY A 139 11.14 -14.73 -12.61
N VAL A 140 10.84 -14.28 -11.39
CA VAL A 140 10.42 -12.90 -11.09
C VAL A 140 11.20 -12.37 -9.88
N SER A 141 11.39 -11.05 -9.81
CA SER A 141 12.07 -10.40 -8.68
C SER A 141 11.10 -10.06 -7.55
N ALA A 142 11.63 -9.81 -6.35
CA ALA A 142 10.80 -9.36 -5.22
C ALA A 142 10.19 -7.99 -5.52
N LYS A 143 10.97 -7.11 -6.14
CA LYS A 143 10.53 -5.80 -6.63
C LYS A 143 9.36 -5.88 -7.62
N GLU A 144 9.43 -6.78 -8.60
CA GLU A 144 8.33 -7.01 -9.54
C GLU A 144 7.04 -7.47 -8.82
N LEU A 145 7.18 -8.38 -7.86
CA LEU A 145 6.06 -8.89 -7.06
C LEU A 145 5.43 -7.79 -6.20
N SER A 146 6.25 -7.02 -5.48
CA SER A 146 5.79 -5.93 -4.61
C SER A 146 5.14 -4.81 -5.40
N CYS A 147 5.70 -4.45 -6.56
CA CYS A 147 5.13 -3.48 -7.49
C CYS A 147 3.77 -3.95 -8.03
N TYR A 148 3.66 -5.21 -8.47
CA TYR A 148 2.40 -5.77 -8.94
C TYR A 148 1.34 -5.83 -7.83
N VAL A 149 1.72 -6.19 -6.61
CA VAL A 149 0.78 -6.26 -5.48
C VAL A 149 0.22 -4.88 -5.12
N GLY A 150 1.06 -3.84 -5.13
CA GLY A 150 0.70 -2.44 -4.93
C GLY A 150 0.26 -2.08 -3.50
N LYS A 151 -0.83 -2.68 -3.00
CA LYS A 151 -1.36 -2.45 -1.64
C LYS A 151 -1.10 -3.64 -0.72
N SER A 152 -0.92 -3.36 0.57
CA SER A 152 -0.57 -4.34 1.63
C SER A 152 0.67 -5.16 1.28
N VAL A 153 1.67 -4.47 0.71
CA VAL A 153 2.92 -5.07 0.23
C VAL A 153 3.63 -5.86 1.31
N MET A 154 3.65 -5.39 2.56
CA MET A 154 4.31 -6.08 3.67
C MET A 154 3.80 -7.51 3.88
N HIS A 155 2.48 -7.69 3.98
CA HIS A 155 1.84 -9.00 4.14
C HIS A 155 2.20 -9.95 3.00
N TYR A 156 1.99 -9.52 1.75
CA TYR A 156 2.24 -10.38 0.60
C TYR A 156 3.71 -10.65 0.35
N SER A 157 4.59 -9.69 0.63
CA SER A 157 6.04 -9.87 0.48
C SER A 157 6.56 -10.91 1.47
N GLN A 158 6.08 -10.88 2.71
CA GLN A 158 6.35 -11.92 3.71
C GLN A 158 5.79 -13.29 3.27
N ALA A 159 4.54 -13.34 2.80
CA ALA A 159 3.93 -14.58 2.31
C ALA A 159 4.73 -15.17 1.12
N PHE A 160 5.09 -14.34 0.15
CA PHE A 160 5.82 -14.76 -1.04
C PHE A 160 7.26 -15.17 -0.70
N ALA A 161 7.92 -14.46 0.21
CA ALA A 161 9.22 -14.88 0.73
C ALA A 161 9.12 -16.26 1.41
N ALA A 162 8.09 -16.50 2.21
CA ALA A 162 7.86 -17.81 2.84
C ALA A 162 7.59 -18.93 1.82
N PHE A 163 6.97 -18.64 0.67
CA PHE A 163 6.77 -19.62 -0.41
C PHE A 163 8.02 -19.86 -1.26
N ARG A 164 8.91 -18.86 -1.34
CA ARG A 164 10.19 -18.92 -2.07
C ARG A 164 11.33 -19.50 -1.24
N ALA A 165 11.21 -19.47 0.09
CA ALA A 165 12.22 -19.99 1.00
C ALA A 165 12.59 -21.44 0.64
N PRO A 166 13.89 -21.78 0.66
CA PRO A 166 14.35 -23.13 0.40
C PRO A 166 13.72 -24.10 1.40
N ALA A 167 13.29 -25.25 0.90
CA ALA A 167 12.81 -26.30 1.78
C ALA A 167 14.01 -27.03 2.40
N ALA A 168 13.94 -27.35 3.69
CA ALA A 168 14.91 -28.22 4.33
C ALA A 168 14.99 -29.58 3.60
N PRO A 169 16.13 -30.29 3.63
CA PRO A 169 16.29 -31.59 2.99
C PRO A 169 15.15 -32.56 3.39
N GLY A 170 14.47 -33.13 2.40
CA GLY A 170 13.33 -34.04 2.61
C GLY A 170 11.98 -33.38 2.86
N GLN A 171 11.90 -32.04 2.95
CA GLN A 171 10.65 -31.31 3.13
C GLN A 171 10.10 -30.73 1.81
N LYS A 172 8.78 -30.59 1.73
CA LYS A 172 8.12 -29.91 0.61
C LYS A 172 8.13 -28.39 0.85
N LYS A 173 8.26 -27.60 -0.23
CA LYS A 173 8.12 -26.14 -0.16
C LYS A 173 6.78 -25.74 0.47
N ARG A 174 6.82 -24.73 1.34
CA ARG A 174 5.65 -24.18 2.02
C ARG A 174 4.66 -23.59 1.02
N LYS A 175 3.37 -23.84 1.22
CA LYS A 175 2.26 -23.30 0.42
C LYS A 175 1.14 -22.67 1.25
N VAL A 176 1.33 -22.63 2.57
CA VAL A 176 0.33 -22.15 3.52
C VAL A 176 0.84 -20.87 4.15
N PHE A 177 0.07 -19.80 4.04
CA PHE A 177 0.28 -18.56 4.77
C PHE A 177 -1.09 -18.02 5.14
N PHE A 178 -1.29 -17.78 6.44
CA PHE A 178 -2.63 -17.52 6.96
C PHE A 178 -3.07 -16.09 6.60
N ASN A 179 -4.22 -15.97 5.94
CA ASN A 179 -4.86 -14.72 5.60
C ASN A 179 -6.37 -14.84 5.81
N LEU A 180 -6.85 -14.39 6.97
CA LEU A 180 -8.26 -14.44 7.34
C LEU A 180 -9.16 -13.72 6.31
N CYS A 181 -8.69 -12.60 5.76
CA CYS A 181 -9.46 -11.79 4.81
C CYS A 181 -9.75 -12.54 3.51
N ALA A 182 -8.83 -13.41 3.06
CA ALA A 182 -9.00 -14.18 1.83
C ALA A 182 -10.19 -15.13 1.89
N GLY A 183 -10.43 -15.78 3.05
CA GLY A 183 -11.58 -16.66 3.26
C GLY A 183 -12.83 -15.94 3.76
N LEU A 184 -12.71 -15.04 4.74
CA LEU A 184 -13.86 -14.38 5.37
C LEU A 184 -14.67 -13.55 4.36
N PHE A 185 -13.97 -12.78 3.51
CA PHE A 185 -14.57 -11.93 2.49
C PHE A 185 -14.65 -12.60 1.11
N THR A 186 -14.68 -13.93 1.05
CA THR A 186 -14.97 -14.67 -0.18
C THR A 186 -16.42 -14.46 -0.59
N PRO A 187 -16.72 -14.23 -1.89
CA PRO A 187 -15.82 -14.19 -3.06
C PRO A 187 -15.23 -12.80 -3.38
N VAL A 188 -15.67 -11.76 -2.66
CA VAL A 188 -15.32 -10.35 -2.90
C VAL A 188 -13.81 -10.11 -2.88
N HIS A 189 -13.07 -10.69 -1.93
CA HIS A 189 -11.61 -10.55 -1.83
C HIS A 189 -10.90 -11.05 -3.10
N GLN A 190 -11.41 -12.11 -3.74
CA GLN A 190 -10.80 -12.68 -4.94
C GLN A 190 -10.95 -11.71 -6.12
N PHE A 191 -12.12 -11.08 -6.28
CA PHE A 191 -12.30 -10.03 -7.30
C PHE A 191 -11.51 -8.76 -6.99
N TYR A 192 -11.44 -8.35 -5.71
CA TYR A 192 -10.60 -7.24 -5.26
C TYR A 192 -9.13 -7.44 -5.69
N ARG A 193 -8.62 -8.68 -5.55
CA ARG A 193 -7.28 -9.10 -5.98
C ARG A 193 -7.17 -9.57 -7.44
N LYS A 194 -8.21 -9.36 -8.26
CA LYS A 194 -8.23 -9.73 -9.69
C LYS A 194 -8.04 -11.23 -9.97
N LEU A 195 -8.36 -12.08 -8.99
CA LEU A 195 -8.43 -13.54 -9.11
C LEU A 195 -9.80 -13.97 -9.68
N ASP A 196 -10.13 -13.47 -10.87
CA ASP A 196 -11.49 -13.55 -11.41
C ASP A 196 -12.01 -14.97 -11.58
N ALA A 197 -11.16 -15.87 -12.10
CA ALA A 197 -11.53 -17.27 -12.27
C ALA A 197 -11.87 -17.95 -10.92
N ALA A 198 -11.06 -17.69 -9.88
CA ALA A 198 -11.34 -18.19 -8.54
C ALA A 198 -12.60 -17.53 -7.96
N GLY A 199 -12.76 -16.22 -8.16
CA GLY A 199 -13.95 -15.47 -7.75
C GLY A 199 -15.24 -16.06 -8.33
N VAL A 200 -15.27 -16.33 -9.64
CA VAL A 200 -16.45 -16.93 -10.30
C VAL A 200 -16.77 -18.32 -9.75
N ILE A 201 -15.76 -19.17 -9.56
CA ILE A 201 -15.97 -20.50 -8.95
C ILE A 201 -16.59 -20.38 -7.56
N LEU A 202 -16.12 -19.42 -6.76
CA LEU A 202 -16.63 -19.20 -5.40
C LEU A 202 -18.03 -18.58 -5.38
N VAL A 203 -18.37 -17.74 -6.35
CA VAL A 203 -19.75 -17.27 -6.56
C VAL A 203 -20.67 -18.44 -6.86
N LEU A 204 -20.28 -19.35 -7.77
CA LEU A 204 -21.08 -20.54 -8.08
C LEU A 204 -21.25 -21.45 -6.86
N LEU A 205 -20.20 -21.62 -6.07
CA LEU A 205 -20.27 -22.37 -4.80
C LEU A 205 -21.22 -21.70 -3.79
N GLU A 206 -21.20 -20.38 -3.69
CA GLU A 206 -22.10 -19.61 -2.83
C GLU A 206 -23.57 -19.68 -3.31
N LEU A 207 -23.82 -19.65 -4.62
CA LEU A 207 -25.15 -19.87 -5.18
C LEU A 207 -25.65 -21.30 -4.91
N ALA A 208 -24.77 -22.31 -5.03
CA ALA A 208 -25.11 -23.69 -4.68
C ALA A 208 -25.45 -23.83 -3.19
N TYR A 209 -24.73 -23.12 -2.32
CA TYR A 209 -25.04 -23.02 -0.89
C TYR A 209 -26.41 -22.38 -0.60
N TYR A 210 -26.88 -21.48 -1.47
CA TYR A 210 -28.17 -20.80 -1.31
C TYR A 210 -29.38 -21.68 -1.70
N VAL A 211 -29.17 -22.73 -2.51
CA VAL A 211 -30.26 -23.61 -3.00
C VAL A 211 -31.10 -24.26 -1.89
N PRO A 212 -30.53 -24.86 -0.81
CA PRO A 212 -31.35 -25.51 0.22
C PRO A 212 -32.23 -24.52 0.99
N THR A 213 -31.80 -23.26 1.11
CA THR A 213 -32.62 -22.17 1.65
C THR A 213 -33.84 -21.93 0.75
N LEU A 214 -33.67 -21.92 -0.57
CA LEU A 214 -34.79 -21.81 -1.52
C LEU A 214 -35.75 -23.01 -1.47
N LEU A 215 -35.20 -24.23 -1.33
CA LEU A 215 -36.02 -25.45 -1.20
C LEU A 215 -36.88 -25.45 0.06
N SER A 216 -36.41 -24.83 1.15
CA SER A 216 -37.19 -24.64 2.38
C SER A 216 -38.48 -23.87 2.13
N PHE A 217 -38.45 -22.86 1.25
CA PHE A 217 -39.62 -22.06 0.89
C PHE A 217 -40.56 -22.75 -0.12
N ALA A 218 -40.05 -23.68 -0.92
CA ALA A 218 -40.84 -24.39 -1.92
C ALA A 218 -41.73 -25.48 -1.32
N GLY A 219 -41.42 -25.98 -0.12
CA GLY A 219 -42.20 -27.03 0.55
C GLY A 219 -42.15 -28.40 -0.13
N SER A 220 -41.30 -28.59 -1.14
CA SER A 220 -41.24 -29.81 -1.97
C SER A 220 -40.53 -31.01 -1.30
N PHE A 221 -39.82 -30.79 -0.20
CA PHE A 221 -39.03 -31.79 0.52
C PHE A 221 -39.36 -31.78 2.02
N SER A 222 -39.12 -32.90 2.70
CA SER A 222 -39.27 -32.95 4.15
C SER A 222 -38.25 -32.05 4.84
N ALA A 223 -38.63 -31.44 5.97
CA ALA A 223 -37.76 -30.55 6.73
C ALA A 223 -36.41 -31.21 7.09
N SER A 224 -36.41 -32.51 7.38
CA SER A 224 -35.21 -33.28 7.67
C SER A 224 -34.24 -33.36 6.49
N VAL A 225 -34.74 -33.57 5.27
CA VAL A 225 -33.90 -33.64 4.06
C VAL A 225 -33.31 -32.27 3.74
N VAL A 226 -34.12 -31.21 3.80
CA VAL A 226 -33.63 -29.85 3.54
C VAL A 226 -32.64 -29.41 4.60
N GLY A 227 -32.88 -29.75 5.88
CA GLY A 227 -31.95 -29.48 6.98
C GLY A 227 -30.60 -30.20 6.81
N ALA A 228 -30.61 -31.47 6.41
CA ALA A 228 -29.38 -32.22 6.14
C ALA A 228 -28.59 -31.60 4.96
N LEU A 229 -29.29 -31.21 3.90
CA LEU A 229 -28.68 -30.57 2.73
C LEU A 229 -28.10 -29.19 3.08
N GLN A 230 -28.82 -28.39 3.86
CA GLN A 230 -28.35 -27.09 4.36
C GLN A 230 -27.10 -27.25 5.22
N PHE A 231 -27.06 -28.24 6.12
CA PHE A 231 -25.88 -28.51 6.94
C PHE A 231 -24.68 -28.91 6.10
N ALA A 232 -24.86 -29.84 5.15
CA ALA A 232 -23.79 -30.28 4.24
C ALA A 232 -23.26 -29.13 3.39
N ALA A 233 -24.15 -28.32 2.81
CA ALA A 233 -23.78 -27.15 2.01
C ALA A 233 -23.04 -26.09 2.84
N SER A 234 -23.50 -25.82 4.07
CA SER A 234 -22.85 -24.92 5.01
C SER A 234 -21.44 -25.39 5.37
N GLY A 235 -21.29 -26.69 5.66
CA GLY A 235 -20.00 -27.30 5.98
C GLY A 235 -19.01 -27.22 4.82
N LEU A 236 -19.47 -27.49 3.59
CA LEU A 236 -18.63 -27.40 2.40
C LEU A 236 -18.18 -25.95 2.13
N TYR A 237 -19.10 -24.99 2.21
CA TYR A 237 -18.78 -23.58 2.01
C TYR A 237 -17.82 -23.06 3.09
N PHE A 238 -18.03 -23.45 4.35
CA PHE A 238 -17.13 -23.12 5.45
C PHE A 238 -15.73 -23.73 5.24
N ALA A 239 -15.63 -25.00 4.85
CA ALA A 239 -14.37 -25.64 4.52
C ALA A 239 -13.63 -24.92 3.38
N ALA A 240 -14.34 -24.44 2.36
CA ALA A 240 -13.76 -23.64 1.29
C ALA A 240 -13.19 -22.30 1.81
N LYS A 241 -13.87 -21.62 2.74
CA LYS A 241 -13.35 -20.41 3.39
C LYS A 241 -12.08 -20.69 4.19
N ILE A 242 -12.05 -21.78 4.97
CA ILE A 242 -10.85 -22.20 5.70
C ILE A 242 -9.69 -22.50 4.74
N ALA A 243 -9.96 -23.21 3.64
CA ALA A 243 -8.96 -23.49 2.62
C ALA A 243 -8.40 -22.19 2.01
N LEU A 244 -9.25 -21.18 1.75
CA LEU A 244 -8.80 -19.88 1.25
C LEU A 244 -8.02 -19.09 2.29
N CYS A 245 -8.38 -19.19 3.58
CA CYS A 245 -7.56 -18.59 4.64
C CYS A 245 -6.14 -19.18 4.68
N MET A 246 -5.97 -20.46 4.35
CA MET A 246 -4.67 -21.12 4.38
C MET A 246 -3.87 -20.99 3.08
N PHE A 247 -4.53 -21.12 1.93
CA PHE A 247 -3.90 -21.27 0.63
C PHE A 247 -4.18 -20.10 -0.32
N GLY A 248 -5.04 -19.16 0.05
CA GLY A 248 -5.44 -18.03 -0.81
C GLY A 248 -4.25 -17.21 -1.29
N ASP A 249 -3.31 -16.91 -0.40
CA ASP A 249 -2.11 -16.15 -0.76
C ASP A 249 -1.16 -16.93 -1.68
N TYR A 250 -1.13 -18.27 -1.58
CA TYR A 250 -0.34 -19.09 -2.49
C TYR A 250 -0.96 -19.15 -3.89
N ILE A 251 -2.29 -19.22 -3.97
CA ILE A 251 -3.02 -19.10 -5.24
C ILE A 251 -2.75 -17.72 -5.85
N TYR A 252 -2.80 -16.66 -5.03
CA TYR A 252 -2.51 -15.31 -5.46
C TYR A 252 -1.06 -15.14 -5.93
N TYR A 253 -0.08 -15.68 -5.20
CA TYR A 253 1.33 -15.70 -5.60
C TYR A 253 1.51 -16.30 -7.00
N ARG A 254 0.97 -17.49 -7.26
CA ARG A 254 1.05 -18.14 -8.58
C ARG A 254 0.42 -17.28 -9.67
N HIS A 255 -0.69 -16.62 -9.37
CA HIS A 255 -1.33 -15.68 -10.27
C HIS A 255 -0.40 -14.50 -10.57
N CYS A 256 0.19 -13.86 -9.55
CA CYS A 256 1.15 -12.76 -9.71
C CYS A 256 2.32 -13.16 -10.61
N VAL A 257 3.01 -14.26 -10.29
CA VAL A 257 4.15 -14.77 -11.09
C VAL A 257 3.76 -14.95 -12.55
N LYS A 258 2.61 -15.58 -12.83
CA LYS A 258 2.12 -15.77 -14.19
C LYS A 258 1.85 -14.43 -14.89
N ARG A 259 1.20 -13.49 -14.22
CA ARG A 259 0.82 -12.20 -14.80
C ARG A 259 2.01 -11.28 -15.02
N ILE A 260 2.97 -11.25 -14.10
CA ILE A 260 4.21 -10.49 -14.24
C ILE A 260 4.96 -10.96 -15.49
N LYS A 261 5.19 -12.27 -15.65
CA LYS A 261 5.82 -12.83 -16.86
C LYS A 261 5.09 -12.46 -18.15
N GLN A 262 3.75 -12.50 -18.14
CA GLN A 262 2.93 -12.10 -19.29
C GLN A 262 3.06 -10.61 -19.61
N ILE A 263 3.10 -9.74 -18.60
CA ILE A 263 3.26 -8.30 -18.79
C ILE A 263 4.66 -8.03 -19.32
N ARG A 264 5.69 -8.56 -18.65
CA ARG A 264 7.10 -8.39 -18.97
C ARG A 264 7.47 -8.72 -20.42
N ALA A 265 6.84 -9.75 -20.98
CA ALA A 265 7.02 -10.12 -22.39
C ALA A 265 6.70 -8.97 -23.38
N ASN A 266 5.92 -7.96 -22.97
CA ASN A 266 5.59 -6.79 -23.79
C ASN A 266 6.49 -5.56 -23.51
N TYR A 267 7.49 -5.67 -22.63
CA TYR A 267 8.32 -4.55 -22.16
C TYR A 267 9.82 -4.86 -22.25
N ASP A 268 10.26 -5.51 -23.34
CA ASP A 268 11.67 -5.87 -23.57
C ASP A 268 12.33 -6.58 -22.37
N ASP A 269 11.68 -7.66 -21.93
CA ASP A 269 12.02 -8.40 -20.71
C ASP A 269 12.17 -7.55 -19.43
N GLY A 270 11.45 -6.42 -19.36
CA GLY A 270 11.41 -5.51 -18.21
C GLY A 270 12.37 -4.33 -18.31
N ASN A 271 13.10 -4.18 -19.42
CA ASN A 271 14.04 -3.08 -19.64
C ASN A 271 13.38 -1.83 -20.26
N ALA A 272 12.18 -1.97 -20.84
CA ALA A 272 11.48 -0.84 -21.45
C ALA A 272 10.95 0.14 -20.38
N PRO A 273 10.95 1.46 -20.66
CA PRO A 273 10.37 2.45 -19.75
C PRO A 273 8.87 2.21 -19.56
N GLY A 274 8.34 2.48 -18.37
CA GLY A 274 6.92 2.26 -18.06
C GLY A 274 6.58 0.83 -17.59
N TYR A 275 7.56 -0.08 -17.49
CA TYR A 275 7.31 -1.48 -17.11
C TYR A 275 6.70 -1.60 -15.71
N TYR A 276 7.29 -0.96 -14.71
CA TYR A 276 6.83 -1.03 -13.32
C TYR A 276 5.49 -0.30 -13.13
N GLU A 277 5.27 0.79 -13.84
CA GLU A 277 3.99 1.50 -13.89
C GLU A 277 2.89 0.58 -14.44
N ALA A 278 3.20 -0.19 -15.50
CA ALA A 278 2.28 -1.15 -16.08
C ALA A 278 2.00 -2.35 -15.14
N LEU A 279 3.01 -2.82 -14.40
CA LEU A 279 2.83 -3.84 -13.36
C LEU A 279 1.87 -3.34 -12.28
N ASN A 280 2.12 -2.16 -11.72
CA ASN A 280 1.28 -1.57 -10.67
C ASN A 280 -0.15 -1.32 -11.16
N ALA A 281 -0.33 -0.74 -12.36
CA ALA A 281 -1.64 -0.50 -12.94
C ALA A 281 -2.45 -1.80 -13.13
N LYS A 282 -1.80 -2.87 -13.61
CA LYS A 282 -2.46 -4.16 -13.84
C LYS A 282 -2.66 -4.98 -12.58
N GLY A 283 -1.76 -4.90 -11.60
CA GLY A 283 -1.81 -5.74 -10.41
C GLY A 283 -2.53 -5.12 -9.21
N SER A 284 -2.53 -3.79 -9.08
CA SER A 284 -3.13 -3.09 -7.95
C SER A 284 -4.60 -3.50 -7.69
N PRO A 285 -5.04 -3.59 -6.43
CA PRO A 285 -6.39 -4.07 -6.14
C PRO A 285 -7.49 -3.15 -6.67
N SER A 286 -8.64 -3.73 -7.01
CA SER A 286 -9.76 -2.99 -7.61
C SER A 286 -11.02 -3.06 -6.75
N TRP A 287 -11.34 -1.95 -6.08
CA TRP A 287 -12.60 -1.78 -5.36
C TRP A 287 -13.82 -1.86 -6.28
N LEU A 288 -13.70 -1.38 -7.52
CA LEU A 288 -14.78 -1.49 -8.51
C LEU A 288 -15.16 -2.96 -8.74
N ARG A 289 -14.19 -3.85 -8.94
CA ARG A 289 -14.44 -5.30 -9.10
C ARG A 289 -15.09 -5.90 -7.86
N ALA A 290 -14.64 -5.50 -6.67
CA ALA A 290 -15.21 -5.92 -5.41
C ALA A 290 -16.70 -5.52 -5.31
N ILE A 291 -17.02 -4.25 -5.56
CA ILE A 291 -18.41 -3.74 -5.52
C ILE A 291 -19.28 -4.45 -6.57
N ILE A 292 -18.80 -4.58 -7.81
CA ILE A 292 -19.52 -5.30 -8.87
C ILE A 292 -19.79 -6.75 -8.45
N SER A 293 -18.82 -7.43 -7.83
CA SER A 293 -19.02 -8.81 -7.37
C SER A 293 -20.09 -8.91 -6.29
N ILE A 294 -20.14 -7.97 -5.35
CA ILE A 294 -21.18 -7.90 -4.31
C ILE A 294 -22.55 -7.73 -4.97
N LEU A 295 -22.69 -6.74 -5.85
CA LEU A 295 -23.93 -6.45 -6.55
C LEU A 295 -24.38 -7.64 -7.40
N ALA A 296 -23.45 -8.30 -8.10
CA ALA A 296 -23.74 -9.48 -8.92
C ALA A 296 -24.25 -10.65 -8.08
N VAL A 297 -23.62 -10.94 -6.93
CA VAL A 297 -24.07 -12.01 -6.03
C VAL A 297 -25.48 -11.75 -5.53
N TYR A 298 -25.76 -10.56 -5.01
CA TYR A 298 -27.10 -10.22 -4.52
C TYR A 298 -28.15 -10.21 -5.63
N LEU A 299 -27.80 -9.69 -6.81
CA LEU A 299 -28.70 -9.70 -7.97
C LEU A 299 -29.03 -11.15 -8.39
N LEU A 300 -28.03 -12.03 -8.48
CA LEU A 300 -28.23 -13.43 -8.84
C LEU A 300 -29.08 -14.17 -7.79
N GLN A 301 -28.83 -13.93 -6.50
CA GLN A 301 -29.65 -14.48 -5.42
C GLN A 301 -31.10 -13.98 -5.50
N ALA A 302 -31.31 -12.68 -5.75
CA ALA A 302 -32.65 -12.11 -5.92
C ALA A 302 -33.37 -12.70 -7.14
N ILE A 303 -32.68 -12.83 -8.28
CA ILE A 303 -33.24 -13.47 -9.49
C ILE A 303 -33.63 -14.92 -9.20
N LEU A 304 -32.76 -15.68 -8.52
CA LEU A 304 -33.06 -17.07 -8.14
C LEU A 304 -34.27 -17.14 -7.20
N LEU A 305 -34.34 -16.27 -6.18
CA LEU A 305 -35.46 -16.22 -5.25
C LEU A 305 -36.76 -15.89 -5.98
N LEU A 306 -36.79 -14.86 -6.83
CA LEU A 306 -37.97 -14.47 -7.62
C LEU A 306 -38.39 -15.58 -8.57
N TYR A 307 -37.44 -16.26 -9.21
CA TYR A 307 -37.71 -17.42 -10.07
C TYR A 307 -38.38 -18.55 -9.27
N PHE A 308 -37.85 -18.90 -8.10
CA PHE A 308 -38.42 -19.91 -7.23
C PHE A 308 -39.82 -19.55 -6.71
N VAL A 309 -40.02 -18.30 -6.28
CA VAL A 309 -41.34 -17.79 -5.85
C VAL A 309 -42.35 -17.90 -7.00
N ARG A 310 -41.99 -17.44 -8.20
CA ARG A 310 -42.85 -17.52 -9.38
C ARG A 310 -43.22 -18.95 -9.75
N MET A 311 -42.26 -19.88 -9.72
CA MET A 311 -42.56 -21.30 -9.96
C MET A 311 -43.57 -21.84 -8.94
N ASN A 312 -43.40 -21.49 -7.66
CA ASN A 312 -44.30 -21.96 -6.62
C ASN A 312 -45.72 -21.35 -6.73
N SER A 313 -45.83 -20.05 -7.06
CA SER A 313 -47.12 -19.40 -7.31
C SER A 313 -47.82 -19.88 -8.58
N GLY A 314 -47.07 -20.33 -9.59
CA GLY A 314 -47.64 -20.93 -10.80
C GLY A 314 -48.30 -22.28 -10.56
N MET A 315 -47.81 -23.08 -9.60
CA MET A 315 -48.38 -24.39 -9.27
C MET A 315 -49.70 -24.29 -8.50
N THR A 316 -49.93 -23.22 -7.74
CA THR A 316 -51.19 -23.02 -6.99
C THR A 316 -52.33 -22.47 -7.88
N GLY A 317 -52.02 -21.87 -9.02
CA GLY A 317 -53.00 -21.27 -9.95
C GLY A 317 -53.67 -22.24 -10.93
N THR A 318 -53.23 -23.49 -11.03
CA THR A 318 -53.77 -24.51 -11.94
C THR A 318 -54.65 -25.57 -11.24
N MET A 319 -54.99 -25.36 -9.97
CA MET A 319 -55.87 -26.24 -9.18
C MET A 319 -57.21 -25.53 -8.89
N ILE A 320 -57.85 -24.97 -9.91
CA ILE A 320 -59.23 -24.47 -9.87
C ILE A 320 -59.95 -24.84 -11.16
#